data_AF-A0AAQ3WV77-F1
#
_entry.id   AF-A0AAQ3WV77-F1
#
_cell.length_a   1.000
_cell.length_b   1.000
_cell.length_c   1.000
_cell.angle_alpha   90.00
_cell.angle_beta   90.00
_cell.angle_gamma   90.00
#
_symmetry.space_group_name_H-M   'P 1'
#
loop_
_entity.id
_entity.type
_entity.pdbx_description
1 polymer ?
#
loop_
_entity_poly.entity_id
_entity_poly.type
_entity_poly.pdbx_seq_one_letter_code
_entity_poly.pdbx_strand_id
1 'polypeptide(L)'
;MHEELENFERNHVWDLVEPPPNRRPIGTKWVFKNKQGEDGMVVRNKARLPRVSSKEGIDYEETFAPVARLEAIRILLAFAASKGFKLQQMDVKSAFPNGLIEEEVYVRQPPGFESARFPDRVYKLRKALYGPKQAPRAWYARLKSFLLKSGSIYVDDIIFGGSSHALVSSFAEQMSREFEMSLMASSSGRIKQGPEGTFVHQAKYTRDILKKFDMGDSKPMTTPMSTNTALDADEDGEAVDQGISRDDRLTSYPTATRTDIRFAVCLCARYQASPRTSHRQAVKRIFVYPKFTPELGLWYSSCSSLFLRGFSMPTMPAAGLTASQPPHMPTLRNLSCLLVLPQAS
;
A
#
# COMPACT_ATOMS: atom_id res chain seq x y z
N MET A 1 6.78 23.92 -2.73
CA MET A 1 5.51 24.67 -2.53
C MET A 1 4.97 25.09 -3.87
N HIS A 2 5.72 25.89 -4.66
CA HIS A 2 5.37 26.24 -6.04
C HIS A 2 4.92 25.05 -6.91
N GLU A 3 5.70 23.97 -6.98
CA GLU A 3 5.33 22.76 -7.74
C GLU A 3 3.92 22.20 -7.38
N GLU A 4 3.52 22.28 -6.10
CA GLU A 4 2.20 21.81 -5.67
C GLU A 4 1.09 22.81 -6.05
N LEU A 5 1.36 24.11 -6.01
CA LEU A 5 0.40 25.14 -6.44
C LEU A 5 0.20 25.13 -7.95
N GLU A 6 1.28 24.98 -8.72
CA GLU A 6 1.22 24.77 -10.18
C GLU A 6 0.42 23.50 -10.52
N ASN A 7 0.59 22.44 -9.72
CA ASN A 7 -0.22 21.23 -9.87
C ASN A 7 -1.71 21.50 -9.62
N PHE A 8 -2.05 22.34 -8.62
CA PHE A 8 -3.44 22.72 -8.36
C PHE A 8 -4.04 23.60 -9.45
N GLU A 9 -3.25 24.52 -10.00
CA GLU A 9 -3.67 25.39 -11.10
C GLU A 9 -3.91 24.57 -12.38
N ARG A 10 -2.95 23.72 -12.76
CA ARG A 10 -3.08 22.82 -13.93
C ARG A 10 -4.29 21.90 -13.82
N ASN A 11 -4.56 21.42 -12.61
CA ASN A 11 -5.70 20.55 -12.35
C ASN A 11 -7.01 21.29 -12.05
N HIS A 12 -7.04 22.63 -12.11
CA HIS A 12 -8.23 23.43 -11.77
C HIS A 12 -8.86 23.00 -10.44
N VAL A 13 -8.02 22.80 -9.42
CA VAL A 13 -8.46 22.29 -8.11
C VAL A 13 -9.38 23.28 -7.41
N TRP A 14 -9.17 24.58 -7.63
CA TRP A 14 -9.91 25.65 -7.01
C TRP A 14 -10.00 26.90 -7.89
N ASP A 15 -10.91 27.80 -7.55
CA ASP A 15 -11.00 29.15 -8.11
C ASP A 15 -10.94 30.21 -7.02
N LEU A 16 -10.29 31.33 -7.30
CA LEU A 16 -10.25 32.48 -6.38
C LEU A 16 -11.54 33.30 -6.49
N VAL A 17 -12.33 33.33 -5.43
CA VAL A 17 -13.66 33.97 -5.39
C VAL A 17 -13.79 34.90 -4.19
N GLU A 18 -14.85 35.70 -4.19
CA GLU A 18 -15.21 36.52 -3.03
C GLU A 18 -15.67 35.64 -1.85
N PRO A 19 -15.35 36.04 -0.61
CA PRO A 19 -15.72 35.28 0.56
C PRO A 19 -17.25 35.16 0.67
N PRO A 20 -17.79 33.95 0.88
CA PRO A 20 -19.23 33.77 1.00
C PRO A 20 -19.76 34.46 2.28
N PRO A 21 -20.91 35.17 2.22
CA PRO A 21 -21.41 35.96 3.35
C PRO A 21 -21.76 35.13 4.59
N ASN A 22 -22.13 33.84 4.41
CA ASN A 22 -22.63 32.96 5.48
C ASN A 22 -21.79 31.69 5.70
N ARG A 23 -20.54 31.61 5.21
CA ARG A 23 -19.66 30.45 5.47
C ARG A 23 -18.28 30.89 5.91
N ARG A 24 -17.73 30.22 6.93
CA ARG A 24 -16.36 30.45 7.38
C ARG A 24 -15.39 29.64 6.52
N PRO A 25 -14.43 30.29 5.82
CA PRO A 25 -13.42 29.57 5.05
C PRO A 25 -12.52 28.74 5.95
N ILE A 26 -12.20 27.51 5.53
CA ILE A 26 -11.32 26.63 6.31
C ILE A 26 -9.85 27.01 6.10
N GLY A 27 -9.05 26.94 7.16
CA GLY A 27 -7.61 27.14 7.08
C GLY A 27 -6.88 26.03 6.32
N THR A 28 -5.75 26.37 5.73
CA THR A 28 -4.80 25.42 5.13
C THR A 28 -3.47 25.50 5.87
N LYS A 29 -2.70 24.41 5.87
CA LYS A 29 -1.37 24.38 6.50
C LYS A 29 -0.40 23.59 5.63
N TRP A 30 0.79 24.13 5.39
CA TRP A 30 1.84 23.40 4.70
C TRP A 30 2.37 22.24 5.55
N VAL A 31 2.44 21.05 4.94
CA VAL A 31 3.08 19.88 5.51
C VAL A 31 4.29 19.51 4.65
N PHE A 32 5.45 19.43 5.27
CA PHE A 32 6.71 19.13 4.61
C PHE A 32 7.15 17.70 4.92
N LYS A 33 7.66 17.01 3.91
CA LYS A 33 8.26 15.69 4.05
C LYS A 33 9.48 15.58 3.16
N ASN A 34 10.61 15.28 3.77
CA ASN A 34 11.83 15.02 3.03
C ASN A 34 11.84 13.55 2.59
N LYS A 35 12.08 13.33 1.29
CA LYS A 35 12.46 12.02 0.76
C LYS A 35 13.97 11.97 0.80
N GLN A 36 14.48 11.06 1.62
CA GLN A 36 15.90 10.73 1.65
C GLN A 36 16.19 9.67 0.58
N GLY A 37 17.35 9.79 -0.03
CA GLY A 37 17.92 8.83 -0.95
C GLY A 37 18.50 7.63 -0.22
N GLU A 38 19.11 6.74 -0.99
CA GLU A 38 19.78 5.57 -0.44
C GLU A 38 21.02 5.95 0.38
N ASP A 39 21.65 7.08 0.12
CA ASP A 39 22.79 7.63 0.88
C ASP A 39 22.37 8.39 2.15
N GLY A 40 21.07 8.47 2.45
CA GLY A 40 20.55 9.30 3.54
C GLY A 40 20.51 10.79 3.21
N MET A 41 21.02 11.22 2.05
CA MET A 41 20.92 12.61 1.61
C MET A 41 19.48 12.92 1.17
N VAL A 42 19.08 14.18 1.34
CA VAL A 42 17.74 14.61 0.94
C VAL A 42 17.67 14.70 -0.58
N VAL A 43 17.04 13.71 -1.22
CA VAL A 43 16.85 13.66 -2.67
C VAL A 43 15.69 14.56 -3.11
N ARG A 44 14.65 14.71 -2.27
CA ARG A 44 13.51 15.57 -2.63
C ARG A 44 12.76 16.11 -1.42
N ASN A 45 12.54 17.41 -1.41
CA ASN A 45 11.64 18.07 -0.46
C ASN A 45 10.21 18.06 -1.02
N LYS A 46 9.28 17.37 -0.36
CA LYS A 46 7.87 17.35 -0.75
C LYS A 46 7.08 18.27 0.18
N ALA A 47 6.39 19.26 -0.39
CA ALA A 47 5.40 20.06 0.31
C ALA A 47 4.01 19.60 -0.10
N ARG A 48 3.06 19.57 0.83
CA ARG A 48 1.64 19.33 0.58
C ARG A 48 0.82 20.37 1.31
N LEU A 49 -0.34 20.72 0.76
CA LEU A 49 -1.27 21.67 1.37
C LEU A 49 -2.59 20.98 1.75
N PRO A 50 -2.66 20.30 2.90
CA PRO A 50 -3.93 19.82 3.44
C PRO A 50 -4.82 20.96 3.94
N ARG A 51 -6.13 20.70 3.91
CA ARG A 51 -7.14 21.44 4.67
C ARG A 51 -6.97 21.08 6.15
N VAL A 52 -7.04 22.08 7.03
CA VAL A 52 -7.04 21.85 8.49
C VAL A 52 -8.39 21.24 8.89
N SER A 53 -8.36 20.14 9.66
CA SER A 53 -9.58 19.49 10.13
C SER A 53 -10.38 20.45 11.00
N SER A 54 -11.63 20.68 10.61
CA SER A 54 -12.64 21.30 11.49
C SER A 54 -13.07 20.23 12.51
N LYS A 55 -13.37 20.61 13.76
CA LYS A 55 -13.77 19.66 14.83
C LYS A 55 -14.86 18.69 14.36
N GLU A 56 -14.80 17.45 14.86
CA GLU A 56 -15.74 16.37 14.55
C GLU A 56 -17.20 16.81 14.65
N GLY A 57 -18.03 16.46 13.66
CA GLY A 57 -19.48 16.65 13.73
C GLY A 57 -20.23 16.99 12.43
N ILE A 58 -19.57 17.23 11.29
CA ILE A 58 -20.26 17.56 10.03
C ILE A 58 -19.76 16.59 8.93
N ASP A 59 -20.64 15.70 8.49
CA ASP A 59 -20.47 14.61 7.52
C ASP A 59 -19.59 13.41 7.92
N TYR A 60 -20.18 12.47 8.66
CA TYR A 60 -19.49 11.32 9.27
C TYR A 60 -20.05 9.93 8.90
N GLU A 61 -21.00 9.81 7.97
CA GLU A 61 -21.71 8.53 7.79
C GLU A 61 -21.01 7.55 6.81
N GLU A 62 -20.30 7.99 5.76
CA GLU A 62 -19.68 7.06 4.79
C GLU A 62 -18.31 7.50 4.24
N THR A 63 -17.22 7.08 4.89
CA THR A 63 -15.88 7.67 4.66
C THR A 63 -14.80 6.76 4.08
N PHE A 64 -15.09 5.51 3.73
CA PHE A 64 -14.05 4.55 3.33
C PHE A 64 -14.03 4.31 1.82
N ALA A 65 -12.87 4.51 1.19
CA ALA A 65 -12.60 3.97 -0.14
C ALA A 65 -12.30 2.46 0.00
N PRO A 66 -12.83 1.61 -0.90
CA PRO A 66 -12.58 0.18 -0.84
C PRO A 66 -11.12 -0.12 -1.19
N VAL A 67 -10.45 -0.89 -0.33
CA VAL A 67 -9.11 -1.46 -0.58
C VAL A 67 -9.29 -2.86 -1.15
N ALA A 68 -8.53 -3.22 -2.19
CA ALA A 68 -8.68 -4.57 -2.73
C ALA A 68 -8.19 -5.62 -1.73
N ARG A 69 -8.94 -6.71 -1.62
CA ARG A 69 -8.53 -7.87 -0.82
C ARG A 69 -7.34 -8.56 -1.48
N LEU A 70 -6.39 -9.03 -0.67
CA LEU A 70 -5.22 -9.76 -1.15
C LEU A 70 -5.62 -11.03 -1.92
N GLU A 71 -6.70 -11.66 -1.51
CA GLU A 71 -7.30 -12.82 -2.16
C GLU A 71 -7.71 -12.50 -3.60
N ALA A 72 -8.31 -11.32 -3.83
CA ALA A 72 -8.69 -10.87 -5.17
C ALA A 72 -7.47 -10.60 -6.06
N ILE A 73 -6.42 -9.99 -5.49
CA ILE A 73 -5.14 -9.78 -6.21
C ILE A 73 -4.52 -11.12 -6.61
N ARG A 74 -4.52 -12.12 -5.71
CA ARG A 74 -3.99 -13.47 -6.00
C ARG A 74 -4.78 -14.18 -7.09
N ILE A 75 -6.12 -14.07 -7.08
CA ILE A 75 -6.98 -14.64 -8.12
C ILE A 75 -6.69 -13.97 -9.47
N LEU A 76 -6.57 -12.64 -9.50
CA LEU A 76 -6.21 -11.90 -10.72
C LEU A 76 -4.87 -12.38 -11.29
N LEU A 77 -3.85 -12.52 -10.45
CA LEU A 77 -2.52 -12.99 -10.86
C LEU A 77 -2.54 -14.42 -11.42
N ALA A 78 -3.26 -15.33 -10.75
CA ALA A 78 -3.42 -16.71 -11.22
C ALA A 78 -4.16 -16.78 -12.55
N PHE A 79 -5.26 -16.02 -12.68
CA PHE A 79 -6.04 -15.94 -13.90
C PHE A 79 -5.21 -15.37 -15.06
N ALA A 80 -4.50 -14.28 -14.82
CA ALA A 80 -3.66 -13.63 -15.82
C ALA A 80 -2.52 -14.55 -16.28
N ALA A 81 -1.87 -15.27 -15.36
CA ALA A 81 -0.85 -16.25 -15.71
C ALA A 81 -1.42 -17.37 -16.58
N SER A 82 -2.58 -17.94 -16.21
CA SER A 82 -3.23 -19.02 -16.96
C SER A 82 -3.72 -18.60 -18.34
N LYS A 83 -4.18 -17.35 -18.49
CA LYS A 83 -4.69 -16.81 -19.77
C LYS A 83 -3.64 -16.09 -20.60
N GLY A 84 -2.40 -16.00 -20.14
CA GLY A 84 -1.34 -15.25 -20.81
C GLY A 84 -1.61 -13.74 -20.88
N PHE A 85 -2.39 -13.19 -19.96
CA PHE A 85 -2.71 -11.76 -19.96
C PHE A 85 -1.50 -10.94 -19.54
N LYS A 86 -1.26 -9.84 -20.25
CA LYS A 86 -0.25 -8.87 -19.85
C LYS A 86 -0.80 -8.04 -18.70
N LEU A 87 -0.10 -8.05 -17.56
CA LEU A 87 -0.41 -7.21 -16.42
C LEU A 87 0.50 -5.97 -16.44
N GLN A 88 -0.08 -4.83 -16.11
CA GLN A 88 0.63 -3.58 -15.87
C GLN A 88 0.16 -2.97 -14.55
N GLN A 89 1.07 -2.23 -13.92
CA GLN A 89 0.78 -1.48 -12.71
C GLN A 89 1.05 -0.01 -12.99
N MET A 90 0.12 0.86 -12.59
CA MET A 90 0.26 2.30 -12.75
C MET A 90 0.16 3.01 -11.40
N ASP A 91 1.02 4.01 -11.20
CA ASP A 91 0.99 4.87 -10.03
C ASP A 91 0.30 6.20 -10.39
N VAL A 92 -0.60 6.67 -9.53
CA VAL A 92 -1.28 7.96 -9.71
C VAL A 92 -0.48 9.06 -9.03
N LYS A 93 -0.09 10.07 -9.81
CA LYS A 93 0.46 11.29 -9.25
C LYS A 93 -0.66 12.06 -8.58
N SER A 94 -0.64 12.06 -7.24
CA SER A 94 -1.58 12.81 -6.40
C SER A 94 -3.06 12.48 -6.69
N ALA A 95 -3.56 11.39 -6.08
CA ALA A 95 -4.93 10.89 -6.29
C ALA A 95 -6.06 11.87 -5.89
N PHE A 96 -5.89 12.64 -4.80
CA PHE A 96 -6.99 13.45 -4.25
C PHE A 96 -7.35 14.66 -5.10
N PRO A 97 -6.38 15.43 -5.65
CA PRO A 97 -6.66 16.48 -6.64
C PRO A 97 -7.31 15.99 -7.94
N ASN A 98 -7.57 14.69 -8.11
CA ASN A 98 -8.38 14.17 -9.21
C ASN A 98 -9.85 13.93 -8.82
N GLY A 99 -10.18 13.80 -7.53
CA GLY A 99 -11.56 13.62 -7.08
C GLY A 99 -12.35 14.91 -7.16
N LEU A 100 -13.48 14.91 -7.86
CA LEU A 100 -14.44 16.02 -7.85
C LEU A 100 -15.19 16.04 -6.52
N ILE A 101 -15.42 17.22 -5.97
CA ILE A 101 -16.27 17.38 -4.78
C ILE A 101 -17.62 17.96 -5.19
N GLU A 102 -18.70 17.42 -4.63
CA GLU A 102 -20.06 17.95 -4.83
C GLU A 102 -20.35 19.09 -3.83
N GLU A 103 -19.69 19.06 -2.68
CA GLU A 103 -19.86 20.05 -1.62
C GLU A 103 -19.17 21.38 -1.95
N GLU A 104 -19.84 22.48 -1.61
CA GLU A 104 -19.23 23.81 -1.68
C GLU A 104 -18.28 24.06 -0.51
N VAL A 105 -17.00 23.79 -0.74
CA VAL A 105 -15.94 24.02 0.25
C VAL A 105 -15.11 25.24 -0.11
N TYR A 106 -14.90 26.12 0.87
CA TYR A 106 -14.09 27.33 0.73
C TYR A 106 -12.88 27.24 1.65
N VAL A 107 -11.69 27.55 1.14
CA VAL A 107 -10.45 27.55 1.91
C VAL A 107 -9.73 28.89 1.83
N ARG A 108 -9.01 29.24 2.90
CA ARG A 108 -8.13 30.41 2.91
C ARG A 108 -6.97 30.20 1.93
N GLN A 109 -6.45 31.31 1.43
CA GLN A 109 -5.26 31.30 0.59
C GLN A 109 -4.09 30.61 1.34
N PRO A 110 -3.22 29.88 0.63
CA PRO A 110 -2.11 29.19 1.26
C PRO A 110 -1.18 30.20 1.95
N PRO A 111 -0.74 29.93 3.20
CA PRO A 111 0.14 30.84 3.92
C PRO A 111 1.41 31.16 3.13
N GLY A 112 1.70 32.45 2.95
CA GLY A 112 2.85 32.95 2.20
C GLY A 112 2.67 33.00 0.67
N PHE A 113 1.45 32.73 0.19
CA PHE A 113 1.06 32.78 -1.23
C PHE A 113 -0.26 33.54 -1.42
N GLU A 114 -0.55 34.50 -0.54
CA GLU A 114 -1.72 35.37 -0.65
C GLU A 114 -1.58 36.35 -1.83
N SER A 115 -2.68 36.58 -2.54
CA SER A 115 -2.72 37.55 -3.64
C SER A 115 -2.60 38.97 -3.12
N ALA A 116 -1.56 39.70 -3.55
CA ALA A 116 -1.41 41.12 -3.24
C ALA A 116 -2.55 41.99 -3.79
N ARG A 117 -3.18 41.56 -4.89
CA ARG A 117 -4.33 42.26 -5.50
C ARG A 117 -5.65 41.94 -4.80
N PHE A 118 -5.77 40.75 -4.25
CA PHE A 118 -7.00 40.24 -3.64
C PHE A 118 -6.72 39.52 -2.32
N PRO A 119 -6.27 40.24 -1.27
CA PRO A 119 -5.87 39.62 -0.01
C PRO A 119 -7.04 38.94 0.71
N ASP A 120 -8.24 39.50 0.62
CA ASP A 120 -9.43 39.00 1.34
C ASP A 120 -10.21 37.92 0.58
N ARG A 121 -9.77 37.55 -0.63
CA ARG A 121 -10.42 36.48 -1.41
C ARG A 121 -10.08 35.10 -0.88
N VAL A 122 -10.94 34.15 -1.22
CA VAL A 122 -10.86 32.75 -0.76
C VAL A 122 -10.89 31.81 -1.96
N TYR A 123 -10.37 30.60 -1.80
CA TYR A 123 -10.44 29.58 -2.83
C TYR A 123 -11.70 28.73 -2.67
N LYS A 124 -12.56 28.68 -3.68
CA LYS A 124 -13.64 27.70 -3.80
C LYS A 124 -13.06 26.43 -4.40
N LEU A 125 -13.15 25.32 -3.67
CA LEU A 125 -12.67 24.03 -4.14
C LEU A 125 -13.62 23.45 -5.18
N ARG A 126 -13.07 22.96 -6.29
CA ARG A 126 -13.74 22.10 -7.28
C ARG A 126 -13.36 20.64 -7.09
N LYS A 127 -12.15 20.40 -6.57
CA LYS A 127 -11.58 19.07 -6.34
C LYS A 127 -11.12 18.92 -4.90
N ALA A 128 -10.99 17.68 -4.45
CA ALA A 128 -10.67 17.38 -3.07
C ALA A 128 -9.21 17.74 -2.74
N LEU A 129 -9.01 18.49 -1.65
CA LEU A 129 -7.70 18.67 -1.03
C LEU A 129 -7.36 17.49 -0.11
N TYR A 130 -6.11 17.39 0.33
CA TYR A 130 -5.71 16.43 1.35
C TYR A 130 -6.38 16.74 2.70
N GLY A 131 -6.76 15.70 3.45
CA GLY A 131 -7.31 15.84 4.81
C GLY A 131 -8.73 15.33 5.03
N PRO A 132 -9.72 15.64 4.16
CA PRO A 132 -11.07 15.10 4.32
C PRO A 132 -11.08 13.59 4.08
N LYS A 133 -11.79 12.83 4.93
CA LYS A 133 -11.98 11.39 4.72
C LYS A 133 -12.74 11.06 3.43
N GLN A 134 -13.45 12.02 2.85
CA GLN A 134 -14.17 11.89 1.58
C GLN A 134 -13.28 11.96 0.33
N ALA A 135 -12.06 12.52 0.42
CA ALA A 135 -11.18 12.70 -0.75
C ALA A 135 -10.81 11.36 -1.45
N PRO A 136 -10.50 10.27 -0.70
CA PRO A 136 -10.38 8.93 -1.28
C PRO A 136 -11.63 8.43 -1.99
N ARG A 137 -12.83 8.71 -1.46
CA ARG A 137 -14.11 8.29 -2.05
C ARG A 137 -14.38 9.03 -3.36
N ALA A 138 -14.21 10.34 -3.38
CA ALA A 138 -14.36 11.16 -4.59
C ALA A 138 -13.42 10.70 -5.71
N TRP A 139 -12.17 10.40 -5.37
CA TRP A 139 -11.22 9.77 -6.29
C TRP A 139 -11.74 8.42 -6.80
N TYR A 140 -12.13 7.51 -5.90
CA TYR A 140 -12.62 6.19 -6.26
C TYR A 140 -13.86 6.25 -7.15
N ALA A 141 -14.82 7.14 -6.88
CA ALA A 141 -16.02 7.31 -7.68
C ALA A 141 -15.70 7.75 -9.12
N ARG A 142 -14.80 8.73 -9.27
CA ARG A 142 -14.34 9.19 -10.60
C ARG A 142 -13.61 8.08 -11.35
N LEU A 143 -12.68 7.41 -10.68
CA LEU A 143 -11.92 6.30 -11.25
C LEU A 143 -12.85 5.15 -11.68
N LYS A 144 -13.77 4.73 -10.80
CA LYS A 144 -14.78 3.69 -11.08
C LYS A 144 -15.62 4.04 -12.30
N SER A 145 -16.15 5.26 -12.37
CA SER A 145 -16.93 5.71 -13.54
C SER A 145 -16.13 5.65 -14.83
N PHE A 146 -14.85 6.05 -14.80
CA PHE A 146 -13.98 5.97 -15.98
C PHE A 146 -13.74 4.52 -16.41
N LEU A 147 -13.41 3.64 -15.45
CA LEU A 147 -13.14 2.22 -15.71
C LEU A 147 -14.35 1.45 -16.25
N LEU A 148 -15.55 1.74 -15.72
CA LEU A 148 -16.79 1.14 -16.21
C LEU A 148 -17.06 1.55 -17.66
N LYS A 149 -16.79 2.82 -18.02
CA LYS A 149 -16.92 3.29 -19.41
C LYS A 149 -15.90 2.65 -20.35
N SER A 150 -14.70 2.36 -19.88
CA SER A 150 -13.66 1.71 -20.68
C SER A 150 -13.79 0.18 -20.75
N GLY A 151 -14.71 -0.42 -19.98
CA GLY A 151 -14.87 -1.88 -19.88
C GLY A 151 -13.74 -2.58 -19.12
N SER A 152 -13.01 -1.87 -18.25
CA SER A 152 -11.83 -2.38 -17.56
C SER A 152 -12.13 -2.79 -16.11
N ILE A 153 -11.54 -3.89 -15.66
CA ILE A 153 -11.58 -4.33 -14.26
C ILE A 153 -10.37 -3.75 -13.51
N TYR A 154 -10.60 -3.21 -12.33
CA TYR A 154 -9.60 -2.56 -11.49
C TYR A 154 -9.35 -3.32 -10.19
N VAL A 155 -8.07 -3.44 -9.82
CA VAL A 155 -7.62 -3.95 -8.53
C VAL A 155 -6.53 -3.06 -7.93
N ASP A 156 -6.83 -2.43 -6.81
CA ASP A 156 -5.96 -1.70 -5.86
C ASP A 156 -4.96 -0.67 -6.43
N ASP A 157 -3.64 -0.88 -6.38
CA ASP A 157 -2.60 0.02 -6.93
C ASP A 157 -2.63 0.07 -8.48
N ILE A 158 -3.82 0.04 -9.08
CA ILE A 158 -4.16 0.03 -10.50
C ILE A 158 -3.35 -1.06 -11.21
N ILE A 159 -3.52 -2.30 -10.74
CA ILE A 159 -3.14 -3.48 -11.51
C ILE A 159 -4.28 -3.76 -12.48
N PHE A 160 -3.98 -3.70 -13.77
CA PHE A 160 -4.89 -4.08 -14.84
C PHE A 160 -4.16 -4.98 -15.83
N GLY A 161 -4.93 -5.72 -16.62
CA GLY A 161 -4.37 -6.50 -17.71
C GLY A 161 -5.42 -6.96 -18.69
N GLY A 162 -4.94 -7.41 -19.84
CA GLY A 162 -5.79 -7.84 -20.94
C GLY A 162 -5.08 -8.84 -21.83
N SER A 163 -5.87 -9.44 -22.72
CA SER A 163 -5.42 -10.41 -23.72
C SER A 163 -4.58 -9.77 -24.84
N SER A 164 -4.79 -8.48 -25.13
CA SER A 164 -4.08 -7.76 -26.17
C SER A 164 -3.13 -6.73 -25.57
N HIS A 165 -1.84 -6.85 -25.92
CA HIS A 165 -0.83 -5.87 -25.53
C HIS A 165 -1.16 -4.46 -26.03
N ALA A 166 -1.71 -4.33 -27.24
CA ALA A 166 -2.09 -3.04 -27.81
C ALA A 166 -3.21 -2.36 -27.00
N LEU A 167 -4.22 -3.13 -26.56
CA LEU A 167 -5.31 -2.59 -25.74
C LEU A 167 -4.81 -2.19 -24.36
N VAL A 168 -3.93 -2.99 -23.74
CA VAL A 168 -3.31 -2.68 -22.45
C VAL A 168 -2.49 -1.38 -22.53
N SER A 169 -1.67 -1.22 -23.57
CA SER A 169 -0.90 0.02 -23.78
C SER A 169 -1.80 1.24 -24.04
N SER A 170 -2.79 1.11 -24.92
CA SER A 170 -3.73 2.21 -25.20
C SER A 170 -4.50 2.63 -23.94
N PHE A 171 -4.91 1.66 -23.12
CA PHE A 171 -5.57 1.95 -21.86
C PHE A 171 -4.61 2.66 -20.87
N ALA A 172 -3.34 2.23 -20.80
CA ALA A 172 -2.34 2.91 -19.98
C ALA A 172 -2.12 4.37 -20.42
N GLU A 173 -2.10 4.64 -21.73
CA GLU A 173 -2.00 6.01 -22.27
C GLU A 173 -3.22 6.86 -21.90
N GLN A 174 -4.43 6.30 -22.01
CA GLN A 174 -5.66 6.99 -21.60
C GLN A 174 -5.66 7.33 -20.10
N MET A 175 -5.27 6.38 -19.26
CA MET A 175 -5.12 6.58 -17.81
C MET A 175 -4.06 7.64 -17.49
N SER A 176 -2.95 7.64 -18.23
CA SER A 176 -1.87 8.62 -18.07
C SER A 176 -2.35 10.03 -18.44
N ARG A 177 -3.13 10.16 -19.51
CA ARG A 177 -3.66 11.44 -19.99
C ARG A 177 -4.74 12.00 -19.06
N GLU A 178 -5.66 11.17 -18.60
CA GLU A 178 -6.81 11.61 -17.80
C GLU A 178 -6.45 11.91 -16.33
N PHE A 179 -5.50 11.15 -15.77
CA PHE A 179 -5.23 11.15 -14.33
C PHE A 179 -3.76 11.43 -13.97
N GLU A 180 -2.94 11.88 -14.93
CA GLU A 180 -1.49 12.10 -14.77
C GLU A 180 -0.75 10.88 -14.22
N MET A 181 -1.23 9.68 -14.55
CA MET A 181 -0.64 8.43 -14.11
C MET A 181 0.64 8.10 -14.89
N SER A 182 1.51 7.33 -14.25
CA SER A 182 2.69 6.78 -14.93
C SER A 182 2.77 5.28 -14.72
N LEU A 183 3.17 4.56 -15.77
CA LEU A 183 3.55 3.16 -15.66
C LEU A 183 4.63 3.04 -14.59
N MET A 184 4.41 2.14 -13.64
CA MET A 184 5.48 1.77 -12.74
C MET A 184 6.47 0.96 -13.56
N ALA A 185 7.70 1.47 -13.68
CA ALA A 185 8.77 0.75 -14.34
C ALA A 185 8.88 -0.67 -13.75
N SER A 186 9.27 -1.65 -14.57
CA SER A 186 9.52 -3.03 -14.16
C SER A 186 10.48 -3.16 -12.96
N SER A 187 11.25 -2.10 -12.68
CA SER A 187 12.11 -1.92 -11.52
C SER A 187 11.38 -1.70 -10.18
N SER A 188 10.05 -1.53 -10.17
CA SER A 188 9.25 -1.75 -8.95
C SER A 188 9.32 -3.22 -8.52
N GLY A 189 9.73 -4.12 -9.41
CA GLY A 189 10.29 -5.44 -9.11
C GLY A 189 9.31 -6.40 -8.44
N ARG A 190 8.01 -6.08 -8.44
CA ARG A 190 7.02 -6.89 -7.74
C ARG A 190 6.48 -8.02 -8.59
N ILE A 191 6.34 -7.84 -9.89
CA ILE A 191 5.75 -8.81 -10.82
C ILE A 191 6.67 -8.99 -12.02
N LYS A 192 7.13 -10.22 -12.27
CA LYS A 192 7.88 -10.63 -13.46
C LYS A 192 7.03 -11.63 -14.24
N GLN A 193 6.61 -11.27 -15.45
CA GLN A 193 5.83 -12.15 -16.31
C GLN A 193 6.71 -12.78 -17.38
N GLY A 194 6.55 -14.08 -17.61
CA GLY A 194 7.16 -14.83 -18.70
C GLY A 194 6.19 -15.86 -19.30
N PRO A 195 6.60 -16.60 -20.34
CA PRO A 195 5.75 -17.59 -21.01
C PRO A 195 5.26 -18.71 -20.08
N GLU A 196 6.11 -19.10 -19.13
CA GLU A 196 5.84 -20.19 -18.16
C GLU A 196 4.96 -19.76 -16.98
N GLY A 197 4.72 -18.45 -16.82
CA GLY A 197 3.96 -17.93 -15.71
C GLY A 197 4.36 -16.54 -15.22
N THR A 198 3.82 -16.18 -14.06
CA THR A 198 4.04 -14.90 -13.39
C THR A 198 4.70 -15.11 -12.03
N PHE A 199 5.86 -14.51 -11.81
CA PHE A 199 6.56 -14.50 -10.53
C PHE A 199 6.30 -13.20 -9.78
N VAL A 200 5.92 -13.29 -8.51
CA VAL A 200 5.67 -12.12 -7.67
C VAL A 200 6.60 -12.14 -6.46
N HIS A 201 7.47 -11.15 -6.33
CA HIS A 201 8.46 -11.05 -5.25
C HIS A 201 8.54 -9.64 -4.68
N GLN A 202 9.24 -9.45 -3.56
CA GLN A 202 9.32 -8.14 -2.89
C GLN A 202 10.72 -7.79 -2.39
N ALA A 203 11.74 -8.22 -3.13
CA ALA A 203 13.14 -8.05 -2.75
C ALA A 203 13.51 -6.57 -2.48
N LYS A 204 12.94 -5.61 -3.22
CA LYS A 204 13.15 -4.18 -2.98
C LYS A 204 12.63 -3.73 -1.61
N TYR A 205 11.38 -4.05 -1.29
CA TYR A 205 10.77 -3.71 0.00
C TYR A 205 11.54 -4.32 1.17
N THR A 206 12.00 -5.57 1.03
CA THR A 206 12.87 -6.23 2.01
C THR A 206 14.13 -5.40 2.29
N ARG A 207 14.85 -4.98 1.23
CA ARG A 207 16.05 -4.16 1.37
C ARG A 207 15.76 -2.81 2.03
N ASP A 208 14.67 -2.16 1.63
CA ASP A 208 14.27 -0.86 2.15
C ASP A 208 13.97 -0.91 3.66
N ILE A 209 13.34 -1.99 4.15
CA ILE A 209 13.09 -2.20 5.59
C ILE A 209 14.36 -2.49 6.37
N LEU A 210 15.22 -3.37 5.85
CA LEU A 210 16.47 -3.69 6.52
C LEU A 210 17.31 -2.43 6.69
N LYS A 211 17.34 -1.58 5.67
CA LYS A 211 18.02 -0.29 5.72
C LYS A 211 17.38 0.69 6.70
N LYS A 212 16.04 0.84 6.65
CA LYS A 212 15.31 1.77 7.51
C LYS A 212 15.56 1.50 9.00
N PHE A 213 15.69 0.24 9.38
CA PHE A 213 15.88 -0.17 10.77
C PHE A 213 17.34 -0.50 11.11
N ASP A 214 18.28 -0.15 10.23
CA ASP A 214 19.72 -0.39 10.41
C ASP A 214 20.04 -1.87 10.73
N MET A 215 19.33 -2.77 10.04
CA MET A 215 19.45 -4.22 10.17
C MET A 215 20.20 -4.85 8.98
N GLY A 216 20.85 -4.02 8.16
CA GLY A 216 21.61 -4.43 6.97
C GLY A 216 22.70 -5.44 7.30
N ASP A 217 23.39 -5.27 8.44
CA ASP A 217 24.51 -6.13 8.87
C ASP A 217 24.09 -7.18 9.93
N SER A 218 22.81 -7.25 10.28
CA SER A 218 22.31 -8.23 11.25
C SER A 218 22.51 -9.67 10.76
N LYS A 219 22.86 -10.60 11.67
CA LYS A 219 23.05 -12.03 11.33
C LYS A 219 21.77 -12.61 10.70
N PRO A 220 21.84 -13.28 9.54
CA PRO A 220 20.67 -13.89 8.92
C PRO A 220 19.97 -14.89 9.86
N MET A 221 18.64 -14.85 9.88
CA MET A 221 17.82 -15.76 10.66
C MET A 221 17.20 -16.79 9.73
N THR A 222 17.21 -18.06 10.10
CA THR A 222 16.70 -19.18 9.26
C THR A 222 15.21 -19.44 9.46
N THR A 223 14.60 -18.89 10.50
CA THR A 223 13.17 -18.99 10.77
C THR A 223 12.59 -17.62 11.17
N PRO A 224 11.32 -17.33 10.81
CA PRO A 224 10.69 -16.05 11.15
C PRO A 224 10.34 -15.91 12.64
N MET A 225 10.27 -17.02 13.37
CA MET A 225 9.96 -17.06 14.81
C MET A 225 10.84 -18.11 15.51
N SER A 226 11.08 -17.91 16.81
CA SER A 226 11.76 -18.89 17.67
C SER A 226 10.91 -20.16 17.79
N THR A 227 11.53 -21.33 17.71
CA THR A 227 10.86 -22.62 17.97
C THR A 227 10.63 -22.88 19.45
N ASN A 228 11.37 -22.18 20.33
CA ASN A 228 11.43 -22.47 21.76
C ASN A 228 10.75 -21.38 22.61
N THR A 229 10.15 -20.37 21.98
CA THR A 229 9.59 -19.20 22.68
C THR A 229 8.15 -19.01 22.26
N ALA A 230 7.20 -19.30 23.16
CA ALA A 230 5.82 -18.89 22.99
C ALA A 230 5.73 -17.37 23.22
N LEU A 231 5.08 -16.65 22.31
CA LEU A 231 4.79 -15.23 22.50
C LEU A 231 3.48 -15.09 23.27
N ASP A 232 3.54 -14.57 24.49
CA ASP A 232 2.38 -14.20 25.32
C ASP A 232 2.30 -12.67 25.49
N ALA A 233 1.52 -12.18 26.45
CA ALA A 233 1.38 -10.74 26.69
C ALA A 233 2.61 -10.09 27.36
N ASP A 234 3.49 -10.90 27.98
CA ASP A 234 4.69 -10.48 28.69
C ASP A 234 4.39 -9.33 29.67
N GLU A 235 3.40 -9.53 30.54
CA GLU A 235 2.88 -8.48 31.44
C GLU A 235 3.94 -7.91 32.38
N ASP A 236 4.86 -8.79 32.83
CA ASP A 236 6.01 -8.47 33.67
C ASP A 236 7.23 -7.94 32.88
N GLY A 237 7.19 -8.01 31.54
CA GLY A 237 8.28 -7.60 30.68
C GLY A 237 8.46 -6.09 30.60
N GLU A 238 9.65 -5.65 30.21
CA GLU A 238 9.91 -4.22 30.03
C GLU A 238 9.07 -3.65 28.88
N ALA A 239 8.34 -2.57 29.18
CA ALA A 239 7.58 -1.83 28.18
C ALA A 239 8.52 -1.17 27.16
N VAL A 240 8.18 -1.27 25.88
CA VAL A 240 8.98 -0.69 24.79
C VAL A 240 8.25 0.54 24.25
N ASP A 241 8.93 1.68 24.22
CA ASP A 241 8.40 2.90 23.62
C ASP A 241 8.51 2.90 22.07
N GLN A 242 7.53 3.59 21.45
CA GLN A 242 7.25 4.09 20.07
C GLN A 242 8.10 3.73 18.83
N GLY A 243 9.08 2.83 18.89
CA GLY A 243 9.92 2.43 17.76
C GLY A 243 9.35 1.28 16.91
N ILE A 244 10.23 0.35 16.51
CA ILE A 244 9.95 -0.83 15.66
C ILE A 244 8.66 -1.59 16.03
N SER A 245 8.35 -1.70 17.33
CA SER A 245 7.23 -2.52 17.82
C SER A 245 5.85 -1.87 17.68
N ARG A 246 5.78 -0.53 17.57
CA ARG A 246 4.54 0.22 17.30
C ARG A 246 4.44 0.70 15.85
N ASP A 247 5.45 0.43 15.01
CA ASP A 247 5.40 0.82 13.59
C ASP A 247 4.24 0.07 12.92
N ASP A 248 3.25 0.82 12.44
CA ASP A 248 2.08 0.35 11.67
C ASP A 248 2.47 -0.51 10.46
N ARG A 249 3.76 -0.54 10.10
CA ARG A 249 4.29 -1.40 9.04
C ARG A 249 4.47 -2.86 9.42
N LEU A 250 4.39 -3.24 10.70
CA LEU A 250 4.33 -4.66 11.06
C LEU A 250 3.05 -5.29 10.50
N THR A 251 1.90 -4.62 10.68
CA THR A 251 0.62 -5.01 10.06
C THR A 251 0.60 -4.74 8.56
N SER A 252 1.36 -3.76 8.06
CA SER A 252 1.54 -3.52 6.62
C SER A 252 2.65 -4.38 5.96
N TYR A 253 3.27 -5.32 6.68
CA TYR A 253 4.33 -6.16 6.13
C TYR A 253 3.72 -7.04 5.02
N PRO A 254 4.44 -7.32 3.91
CA PRO A 254 3.87 -7.94 2.73
C PRO A 254 3.66 -9.44 2.85
N THR A 255 2.80 -9.81 3.79
CA THR A 255 2.21 -11.15 3.94
C THR A 255 1.46 -11.59 2.67
N ALA A 256 1.12 -10.64 1.79
CA ALA A 256 0.58 -10.88 0.46
C ALA A 256 1.45 -11.77 -0.42
N THR A 257 2.77 -11.57 -0.40
CA THR A 257 3.75 -12.32 -1.22
C THR A 257 4.67 -13.20 -0.39
N ARG A 258 4.75 -12.96 0.92
CA ARG A 258 5.53 -13.74 1.88
C ARG A 258 4.60 -14.45 2.85
N THR A 259 3.99 -15.54 2.41
CA THR A 259 3.08 -16.35 3.25
C THR A 259 3.80 -17.05 4.39
N ASP A 260 5.09 -17.32 4.21
CA ASP A 260 6.02 -17.94 5.15
C ASP A 260 6.20 -17.15 6.47
N ILE A 261 6.02 -15.82 6.43
CA ILE A 261 6.11 -14.96 7.62
C ILE A 261 4.75 -14.52 8.17
N ARG A 262 3.65 -14.85 7.47
CA ARG A 262 2.30 -14.33 7.79
C ARG A 262 1.89 -14.67 9.21
N PHE A 263 2.12 -15.91 9.64
CA PHE A 263 1.81 -16.33 11.01
C PHE A 263 2.58 -15.50 12.04
N ALA A 264 3.89 -15.36 11.88
CA ALA A 264 4.75 -14.64 12.81
C ALA A 264 4.36 -13.15 12.92
N VAL A 265 4.06 -12.52 11.79
CA VAL A 265 3.58 -11.14 11.71
C VAL A 265 2.22 -10.99 12.41
N CYS A 266 1.25 -11.85 12.10
CA CYS A 266 -0.09 -11.81 12.70
C CYS A 266 -0.05 -12.05 14.21
N LEU A 267 0.83 -12.91 14.71
CA LEU A 267 0.99 -13.14 16.15
C LEU A 267 1.55 -11.90 16.84
N CYS A 268 2.63 -11.31 16.32
CA CYS A 268 3.25 -10.12 16.92
C CYS A 268 2.31 -8.90 16.88
N ALA A 269 1.48 -8.78 15.83
CA ALA A 269 0.51 -7.70 15.70
C ALA A 269 -0.54 -7.67 16.83
N ARG A 270 -0.83 -8.80 17.49
CA ARG A 270 -1.76 -8.87 18.62
C ARG A 270 -1.31 -8.01 19.81
N TYR A 271 -0.01 -7.80 19.94
CA TYR A 271 0.61 -7.07 21.05
C TYR A 271 1.06 -5.66 20.67
N GLN A 272 0.68 -5.16 19.48
CA GLN A 272 1.10 -3.84 18.98
C GLN A 272 0.61 -2.68 19.87
N ALA A 273 -0.52 -2.83 20.55
CA ALA A 273 -1.05 -1.81 21.46
C ALA A 273 -0.14 -1.59 22.68
N SER A 274 0.38 -2.68 23.25
CA SER A 274 1.24 -2.68 24.44
C SER A 274 2.44 -3.62 24.25
N PRO A 275 3.44 -3.22 23.44
CA PRO A 275 4.56 -4.10 23.13
C PRO A 275 5.61 -4.12 24.25
N ARG A 276 6.28 -5.27 24.37
CA ARG A 276 7.31 -5.56 25.37
C ARG A 276 8.63 -5.90 24.69
N THR A 277 9.70 -6.05 25.46
CA THR A 277 11.03 -6.37 24.91
C THR A 277 11.04 -7.69 24.14
N SER A 278 10.30 -8.71 24.61
CA SER A 278 10.09 -9.98 23.90
C SER A 278 9.45 -9.76 22.50
N HIS A 279 8.39 -8.96 22.42
CA HIS A 279 7.71 -8.59 21.17
C HIS A 279 8.67 -7.88 20.21
N ARG A 280 9.48 -6.94 20.71
CA ARG A 280 10.48 -6.22 19.90
C ARG A 280 11.50 -7.18 19.30
N GLN A 281 11.99 -8.15 20.07
CA GLN A 281 12.94 -9.16 19.60
C GLN A 281 12.32 -10.06 18.51
N ALA A 282 11.07 -10.45 18.69
CA ALA A 282 10.34 -11.22 17.68
C ALA A 282 10.16 -10.43 16.37
N VAL A 283 9.78 -9.16 16.44
CA VAL A 283 9.66 -8.29 15.25
C VAL A 283 11.00 -8.12 14.55
N LYS A 284 12.09 -7.89 15.30
CA LYS A 284 13.44 -7.82 14.73
C LYS A 284 13.81 -9.11 13.99
N ARG A 285 13.50 -10.28 14.56
CA ARG A 285 13.73 -11.57 13.89
C ARG A 285 12.96 -11.67 12.58
N ILE A 286 11.69 -11.28 12.57
CA ILE A 286 10.86 -11.27 11.34
C ILE A 286 11.48 -10.39 10.27
N PHE A 287 11.99 -9.21 10.62
CA PHE A 287 12.58 -8.28 9.65
C PHE A 287 13.91 -8.78 9.08
N VAL A 288 14.69 -9.53 9.86
CA VAL A 288 15.99 -10.08 9.44
C VAL A 288 15.84 -11.39 8.66
N TYR A 289 14.81 -12.19 8.93
CA TYR A 289 14.56 -13.47 8.26
C TYR A 289 14.59 -13.39 6.72
N PRO A 290 13.98 -12.38 6.06
CA PRO A 290 14.10 -12.20 4.62
C PRO A 290 15.53 -12.13 4.06
N LYS A 291 16.56 -11.83 4.87
CA LYS A 291 17.97 -11.93 4.44
C LYS A 291 18.37 -13.35 4.07
N PHE A 292 17.77 -14.35 4.71
CA PHE A 292 18.01 -15.76 4.39
C PHE A 292 17.23 -16.21 3.14
N THR A 293 16.14 -15.52 2.82
CA THR A 293 15.24 -15.86 1.70
C THR A 293 14.96 -14.65 0.78
N PRO A 294 15.99 -13.99 0.21
CA PRO A 294 15.82 -12.73 -0.52
C PRO A 294 15.02 -12.87 -1.82
N GLU A 295 15.15 -14.04 -2.45
CA GLU A 295 14.49 -14.38 -3.73
C GLU A 295 13.18 -15.15 -3.55
N LEU A 296 12.70 -15.32 -2.31
CA LEU A 296 11.43 -16.01 -2.09
C LEU A 296 10.24 -15.16 -2.57
N GLY A 297 9.39 -15.76 -3.38
CA GLY A 297 8.19 -15.15 -3.94
C GLY A 297 7.15 -16.18 -4.34
N LEU A 298 6.03 -15.71 -4.89
CA LEU A 298 4.95 -16.55 -5.38
C LEU A 298 5.11 -16.81 -6.88
N TRP A 299 5.03 -18.07 -7.29
CA TRP A 299 5.04 -18.47 -8.69
C TRP A 299 3.64 -18.89 -9.13
N TYR A 300 3.08 -18.19 -10.12
CA TYR A 300 1.81 -18.52 -10.77
C TYR A 300 2.11 -19.13 -12.14
N SER A 301 2.02 -20.46 -12.27
CA SER A 301 2.28 -21.13 -13.55
C SER A 301 1.17 -20.86 -14.57
N SER A 302 1.53 -20.70 -15.84
CA SER A 302 0.58 -20.60 -16.95
C SER A 302 -0.20 -21.91 -17.19
N CYS A 303 0.38 -23.05 -16.79
CA CYS A 303 -0.25 -24.37 -16.88
C CYS A 303 -1.10 -24.72 -15.64
N SER A 304 -1.18 -23.84 -14.64
CA SER A 304 -1.93 -24.13 -13.41
C SER A 304 -3.43 -24.18 -13.70
N SER A 305 -4.12 -25.16 -13.11
CA SER A 305 -5.57 -25.20 -13.15
C SER A 305 -6.16 -24.02 -12.37
N LEU A 306 -7.26 -23.44 -12.86
CA LEU A 306 -8.01 -22.39 -12.15
C LEU A 306 -8.98 -22.94 -11.10
N PHE A 307 -8.89 -24.23 -10.76
CA PHE A 307 -9.66 -24.82 -9.66
C PHE A 307 -9.11 -24.34 -8.32
N LEU A 308 -9.98 -23.77 -7.51
CA LEU A 308 -9.64 -23.34 -6.16
C LEU A 308 -9.38 -24.58 -5.29
N ARG A 309 -8.18 -24.64 -4.68
CA ARG A 309 -7.82 -25.67 -3.71
C ARG A 309 -7.66 -25.01 -2.33
N GLY A 310 -8.50 -25.43 -1.39
CA GLY A 310 -8.38 -25.02 0.00
C GLY A 310 -7.35 -25.90 0.72
N PHE A 311 -6.44 -25.27 1.46
CA PHE A 311 -5.54 -25.97 2.37
C PHE A 311 -5.75 -25.39 3.78
N SER A 312 -6.04 -26.25 4.74
CA SER A 312 -6.04 -25.90 6.16
C SER A 312 -4.74 -26.38 6.79
N MET A 313 -3.94 -25.48 7.35
CA MET A 313 -2.90 -25.88 8.30
C MET A 313 -3.48 -25.83 9.70
N PRO A 314 -3.42 -26.92 10.48
CA PRO A 314 -3.73 -26.86 11.90
C PRO A 314 -2.78 -25.88 12.57
N THR A 315 -3.30 -24.97 13.39
CA THR A 315 -2.51 -24.19 14.34
C THR A 315 -1.96 -25.15 15.39
N MET A 316 -0.83 -25.80 15.12
CA MET A 316 -0.18 -26.66 16.10
C MET A 316 0.59 -25.79 17.10
N PRO A 317 0.38 -25.96 18.42
CA PRO A 317 1.40 -25.63 19.39
C PRO A 317 2.60 -26.55 19.13
N ALA A 318 3.80 -26.01 19.18
CA ALA A 318 5.03 -26.72 18.89
C ALA A 318 5.14 -28.01 19.74
N ALA A 319 5.03 -29.17 19.10
CA ALA A 319 5.44 -30.44 19.68
C ALA A 319 5.96 -31.37 18.58
N GLY A 320 7.29 -31.52 18.56
CA GLY A 320 8.00 -32.71 18.10
C GLY A 320 7.79 -33.17 16.65
N LEU A 321 8.57 -32.61 15.72
CA LEU A 321 9.06 -33.40 14.59
C LEU A 321 10.58 -33.28 14.54
N THR A 322 11.22 -34.36 14.96
CA THR A 322 12.66 -34.59 14.93
C THR A 322 13.17 -34.51 13.50
N ALA A 323 14.26 -33.77 13.33
CA ALA A 323 14.99 -33.68 12.08
C ALA A 323 15.70 -35.00 11.79
N SER A 324 15.28 -35.69 10.73
CA SER A 324 16.15 -36.58 9.96
C SER A 324 16.23 -36.06 8.53
N GLN A 325 17.46 -35.96 8.05
CA GLN A 325 18.00 -35.46 6.77
C GLN A 325 17.16 -35.59 5.47
N PRO A 326 17.54 -34.84 4.40
CA PRO A 326 16.62 -34.18 3.50
C PRO A 326 16.08 -35.14 2.43
N PRO A 327 14.76 -35.29 2.27
CA PRO A 327 14.23 -35.65 0.98
C PRO A 327 14.17 -34.35 0.17
N HIS A 328 14.75 -34.39 -1.03
CA HIS A 328 14.47 -33.49 -2.15
C HIS A 328 13.35 -32.50 -1.86
N MET A 329 13.68 -31.22 -1.64
CA MET A 329 12.68 -30.16 -1.71
C MET A 329 11.96 -30.35 -3.04
N PRO A 330 10.66 -30.70 -3.06
CA PRO A 330 9.92 -30.68 -4.29
C PRO A 330 9.98 -29.22 -4.73
N THR A 331 10.52 -29.02 -5.93
CA THR A 331 10.45 -27.74 -6.62
C THR A 331 9.02 -27.24 -6.42
N LEU A 332 8.85 -26.08 -5.76
CA LEU A 332 7.57 -25.44 -5.44
C LEU A 332 6.85 -25.01 -6.74
N ARG A 333 6.57 -25.96 -7.64
CA ARG A 333 6.04 -25.79 -8.98
C ARG A 333 4.51 -25.68 -9.00
N ASN A 334 3.84 -26.04 -7.90
CA ASN A 334 2.37 -26.11 -7.82
C ASN A 334 1.82 -25.44 -6.56
N LEU A 335 1.99 -24.12 -6.42
CA LEU A 335 1.22 -23.34 -5.44
C LEU A 335 -0.01 -22.73 -6.14
N SER A 336 -1.04 -23.57 -6.34
CA SER A 336 -2.39 -23.10 -6.62
C SER A 336 -2.96 -22.44 -5.36
N CYS A 337 -3.21 -21.13 -5.44
CA CYS A 337 -3.96 -20.25 -4.52
C CYS A 337 -4.04 -20.70 -3.04
N LEU A 338 -3.11 -20.25 -2.19
CA LEU A 338 -3.34 -20.24 -0.74
C LEU A 338 -4.42 -19.21 -0.39
N LEU A 339 -5.62 -19.69 -0.04
CA LEU A 339 -6.64 -18.95 0.72
C LEU A 339 -6.63 -19.53 2.14
N VAL A 340 -6.09 -18.76 3.09
CA VAL A 340 -6.14 -19.11 4.52
C VAL A 340 -7.38 -18.43 5.09
N LEU A 341 -8.45 -19.20 5.32
CA LEU A 341 -9.63 -18.73 6.03
C LEU A 341 -9.37 -18.85 7.54
N PRO A 342 -9.55 -17.79 8.35
CA PRO A 342 -9.57 -17.92 9.79
C PRO A 342 -10.83 -18.69 10.21
N GLN A 343 -10.70 -19.72 11.04
CA GLN A 343 -11.85 -20.31 11.70
C GLN A 343 -12.35 -19.35 12.77
N ALA A 344 -13.65 -19.05 12.73
CA ALA A 344 -14.38 -18.54 13.89
C ALA A 344 -14.64 -19.73 14.81
N SER A 345 -14.07 -19.67 16.01
CA SER A 345 -14.44 -20.50 17.17
C SER A 345 -15.44 -19.74 18.01
#